data_AF-A0A0Q6LXT9-F1
#
_entry.id   AF-A0A0Q6LXT9-F1
#
_cell.length_a   1.000
_cell.length_b   1.000
_cell.length_c   1.000
_cell.angle_alpha   90.00
_cell.angle_beta   90.00
_cell.angle_gamma   90.00
#
_symmetry.space_group_name_H-M   'P 1'
#
loop_
_entity.id
_entity.type
_entity.pdbx_description
1 polymer ?
#
loop_
_entity_poly.entity_id
_entity_poly.type
_entity_poly.pdbx_seq_one_letter_code
_entity_poly.pdbx_strand_id
1 'polypeptide(L)'
;MSNKQTRPVHLHRIDQSQNMRRFYLLAIQPTLFGGASVIRNWGRIGTEGQSMITTFDMTADAMVELTRIERSKRNRGYAEPR
;
A
#
# COMPACT_ATOMS: atom_id res chain seq x y z
N MET A 1 13.67 -8.47 16.95
CA MET A 1 13.62 -8.78 15.51
C MET A 1 12.91 -7.62 14.82
N SER A 2 13.61 -6.85 13.98
CA SER A 2 13.08 -5.59 13.46
C SER A 2 11.90 -5.83 12.52
N ASN A 3 10.75 -5.25 12.88
CA ASN A 3 9.41 -5.44 12.30
C ASN A 3 9.28 -4.85 10.88
N LYS A 4 10.09 -5.36 9.93
CA LYS A 4 10.16 -4.85 8.55
C LYS A 4 8.85 -5.11 7.77
N GLN A 5 8.03 -6.07 8.22
CA GLN A 5 6.80 -6.50 7.53
C GLN A 5 5.57 -5.61 7.80
N THR A 6 5.61 -4.70 8.79
CA THR A 6 4.46 -3.83 9.12
C THR A 6 4.72 -2.36 8.81
N ARG A 7 5.89 -2.02 8.27
CA ARG A 7 6.17 -0.63 7.87
C ARG A 7 5.28 -0.27 6.68
N PRO A 8 4.66 0.94 6.69
CA PRO A 8 3.92 1.41 5.53
C PRO A 8 4.83 1.43 4.30
N VAL A 9 4.31 0.94 3.18
CA VAL A 9 4.96 1.01 1.87
C VAL A 9 4.37 2.19 1.13
N HIS A 10 5.22 3.11 0.68
CA HIS A 10 4.81 4.27 -0.09
C HIS A 10 5.46 4.20 -1.46
N LEU A 11 4.65 4.09 -2.51
CA LEU A 11 5.14 3.99 -3.87
C LEU A 11 4.64 5.14 -4.72
N HIS A 12 5.50 5.67 -5.58
CA HIS A 12 5.18 6.69 -6.57
C HIS A 12 5.29 6.10 -7.98
N ARG A 13 4.42 6.57 -8.87
CA ARG A 13 4.55 6.38 -10.32
C ARG A 13 4.50 7.75 -10.97
N ILE A 14 5.64 8.16 -11.53
CA ILE A 14 5.81 9.43 -12.21
C ILE A 14 6.25 9.14 -13.65
N ASP A 15 5.41 9.52 -14.61
CA ASP A 15 5.69 9.47 -16.03
C ASP A 15 5.15 10.76 -16.68
N GLN A 16 6.08 11.62 -17.09
CA GLN A 16 5.78 12.93 -17.66
C GLN A 16 5.13 12.82 -19.05
N SER A 17 5.50 11.82 -19.84
CA SER A 17 4.97 11.61 -21.19
C SER A 17 3.47 11.30 -21.19
N GLN A 18 2.96 10.79 -20.06
CA GLN A 18 1.55 10.42 -19.86
C GLN A 18 0.81 11.34 -18.87
N ASN A 19 1.39 12.50 -18.49
CA ASN A 19 0.85 13.38 -17.44
C ASN A 19 0.46 12.61 -16.15
N MET A 20 1.30 11.66 -15.78
CA MET A 20 1.04 10.71 -14.71
C MET A 20 1.94 11.01 -13.52
N ARG A 21 1.33 11.43 -12.41
CA ARG A 21 2.00 11.68 -11.15
C ARG A 21 1.12 11.15 -10.03
N ARG A 22 1.28 9.87 -9.69
CA ARG A 22 0.39 9.14 -8.78
C ARG A 22 1.16 8.54 -7.62
N PHE A 23 0.50 8.41 -6.48
CA PHE A 23 1.01 7.69 -5.32
C PHE A 23 0.14 6.46 -5.03
N TYR A 24 0.71 5.53 -4.27
CA TYR A 24 0.04 4.38 -3.70
C TYR A 24 0.67 4.07 -2.33
N LEU A 25 -0.13 4.09 -1.28
CA LEU A 25 0.26 3.81 0.09
C LEU A 25 -0.42 2.52 0.55
N LEU A 26 0.37 1.66 1.18
CA LEU A 26 -0.06 0.40 1.79
C LEU A 26 0.40 0.37 3.25
N ALA A 27 -0.49 -0.03 4.15
CA ALA A 27 -0.14 -0.27 5.55
C ALA A 27 -0.93 -1.45 6.11
N ILE A 28 -0.36 -2.13 7.09
CA ILE A 28 -1.07 -3.10 7.92
C ILE A 28 -1.31 -2.44 9.29
N GLN A 29 -2.55 -2.52 9.78
CA GLN A 29 -2.89 -2.11 11.13
C GLN A 29 -3.56 -3.29 11.86
N PRO A 30 -3.17 -3.58 13.11
CA PRO A 30 -3.88 -4.57 13.92
C PRO A 30 -5.30 -4.09 14.23
N THR A 31 -6.25 -5.03 14.32
CA THR A 31 -7.61 -4.73 14.78
C THR A 31 -7.75 -5.03 16.27
N LEU A 32 -8.82 -4.54 16.89
CA LEU A 32 -9.13 -4.81 18.31
C LEU A 32 -9.50 -6.28 18.59
N PHE A 33 -9.73 -7.08 17.54
CA PHE A 33 -10.22 -8.46 17.64
C PHE A 33 -9.14 -9.50 17.33
N GLY A 34 -7.86 -9.12 17.35
CA GLY A 34 -6.73 -10.03 17.11
C GLY A 34 -6.42 -10.29 15.63
N GLY A 35 -7.21 -9.71 14.71
CA GLY A 35 -6.95 -9.70 13.27
C GLY A 35 -6.12 -8.51 12.81
N ALA A 36 -6.09 -8.28 11.50
CA ALA A 36 -5.40 -7.13 10.91
C ALA A 36 -6.13 -6.60 9.67
N SER A 37 -5.99 -5.30 9.42
CA SER A 37 -6.50 -4.63 8.22
C SER A 37 -5.37 -4.15 7.32
N VAL A 38 -5.52 -4.38 6.01
CA VAL A 38 -4.73 -3.73 4.97
C VAL A 38 -5.41 -2.41 4.61
N ILE A 39 -4.70 -1.31 4.82
CA ILE A 39 -5.12 0.04 4.45
C ILE A 39 -4.43 0.40 3.15
N ARG A 40 -5.22 0.90 2.20
CA ARG A 40 -4.78 1.33 0.88
C ARG A 40 -5.18 2.78 0.70
N ASN A 41 -4.27 3.64 0.28
CA ASN A 41 -4.57 5.01 -0.13
C ASN A 41 -3.88 5.31 -1.46
N TRP A 42 -4.56 5.90 -2.43
CA TRP A 42 -4.01 6.13 -3.77
C TRP A 42 -4.63 7.34 -4.45
N GLY A 43 -3.86 8.03 -5.27
CA GLY A 43 -4.36 9.23 -5.94
C GLY A 43 -3.30 9.91 -6.78
N ARG A 44 -3.61 11.12 -7.25
CA ARG A 44 -2.59 12.02 -7.80
C ARG A 44 -1.78 12.61 -6.65
N ILE A 45 -0.48 12.75 -6.84
CA ILE A 45 0.39 13.38 -5.83
C ILE A 45 -0.05 14.83 -5.62
N GLY A 46 -0.21 15.24 -4.35
CA GLY A 46 -0.76 16.55 -3.97
C GLY A 46 -2.28 16.55 -3.74
N THR A 47 -2.92 15.39 -3.71
CA THR A 47 -4.36 15.22 -3.40
C THR A 47 -4.54 14.20 -2.28
N GLU A 48 -5.70 14.21 -1.62
CA GLU A 48 -6.06 13.18 -0.62
C GLU A 48 -6.25 11.78 -1.25
N GLY A 49 -6.60 11.74 -2.53
CA GLY A 49 -6.83 10.50 -3.26
C GLY A 49 -8.08 9.75 -2.79
N GLN A 50 -8.01 8.42 -2.84
CA GLN A 50 -9.04 7.48 -2.44
C GLN A 50 -8.44 6.49 -1.45
N SER A 51 -9.27 5.97 -0.55
CA SER A 51 -8.85 5.00 0.46
C SER A 51 -9.73 3.77 0.46
N MET A 52 -9.16 2.63 0.81
CA MET A 52 -9.90 1.40 1.05
C MET A 52 -9.23 0.56 2.12
N ILE A 53 -10.05 -0.01 3.00
CA ILE A 53 -9.65 -0.89 4.08
C ILE A 53 -10.15 -2.30 3.76
N THR A 54 -9.33 -3.30 4.02
CA THR A 54 -9.72 -4.71 3.91
C THR A 54 -9.24 -5.43 5.15
N THR A 55 -10.17 -6.04 5.90
CA THR A 55 -9.91 -6.65 7.20
C THR A 55 -9.84 -8.16 7.07
N PHE A 56 -8.94 -8.76 7.83
CA PHE A 56 -8.67 -10.19 7.87
C PHE A 56 -8.62 -10.65 9.33
N ASP A 57 -9.07 -11.87 9.59
CA ASP A 57 -9.05 -12.47 10.92
C ASP A 57 -7.62 -12.87 11.33
N MET A 58 -6.74 -13.12 10.36
CA MET A 58 -5.34 -13.45 10.60
C MET A 58 -4.41 -12.39 10.02
N THR A 59 -3.40 -11.99 10.81
CA THR A 59 -2.35 -11.06 10.36
C THR A 59 -1.58 -11.62 9.16
N ALA A 60 -1.43 -12.95 9.07
CA ALA A 60 -0.79 -13.62 7.94
C ALA A 60 -1.47 -13.34 6.60
N ASP A 61 -2.80 -13.36 6.56
CA ASP A 61 -3.58 -13.11 5.34
C ASP A 61 -3.44 -11.66 4.88
N ALA A 62 -3.46 -10.72 5.84
CA ALA A 62 -3.21 -9.30 5.56
C ALA A 62 -1.81 -9.08 4.96
N MET A 63 -0.78 -9.79 5.45
CA MET A 63 0.58 -9.71 4.91
C MET A 63 0.69 -10.28 3.49
N VAL A 64 0.00 -11.39 3.21
CA VAL A 64 -0.08 -11.98 1.87
C VAL A 64 -0.73 -11.00 0.90
N GLU A 65 -1.86 -10.41 1.30
CA GLU A 65 -2.57 -9.43 0.47
C GLU A 65 -1.73 -8.18 0.20
N LEU A 66 -1.10 -7.61 1.24
CA LEU A 66 -0.22 -6.45 1.06
C LEU A 66 0.90 -6.76 0.06
N THR A 67 1.57 -7.90 0.22
CA THR A 67 2.69 -8.31 -0.66
C THR A 67 2.20 -8.49 -2.10
N ARG A 68 1.01 -9.07 -2.30
CA ARG A 68 0.39 -9.25 -3.61
C ARG A 68 0.10 -7.92 -4.29
N ILE A 69 -0.48 -6.97 -3.56
CA ILE A 69 -0.78 -5.63 -4.09
C ILE A 69 0.52 -4.89 -4.41
N GLU A 70 1.48 -4.88 -3.48
CA GLU A 70 2.77 -4.23 -3.66
C GLU A 70 3.46 -4.71 -4.95
N ARG A 71 3.62 -6.03 -5.12
CA ARG A 71 4.22 -6.61 -6.33
C ARG A 71 3.45 -6.21 -7.59
N SER A 72 2.12 -6.27 -7.55
CA SER A 72 1.28 -5.87 -8.68
C SER A 72 1.49 -4.40 -9.06
N LYS A 73 1.63 -3.50 -8.08
CA LYS A 73 1.88 -2.07 -8.33
C LYS A 73 3.30 -1.83 -8.81
N ARG A 74 4.30 -2.52 -8.26
CA ARG A 74 5.68 -2.44 -8.75
C ARG A 74 5.79 -2.85 -10.22
N ASN A 75 5.10 -3.92 -10.62
CA ASN A 75 5.03 -4.33 -12.03
C ASN A 75 4.34 -3.31 -12.95
N ARG A 76 3.52 -2.40 -12.40
CA ARG A 76 2.90 -1.28 -13.12
C ARG A 76 3.78 -0.02 -13.14
N GLY A 77 5.02 -0.09 -12.67
CA GLY A 77 5.97 1.02 -12.65
C GLY A 77 5.88 1.92 -11.41
N TYR A 78 5.24 1.46 -10.34
CA TYR A 78 5.33 2.13 -9.05
C TYR A 78 6.65 1.75 -8.36
N ALA A 79 7.37 2.71 -7.79
CA ALA A 79 8.62 2.49 -7.08
C ALA A 79 8.68 3.34 -5.81
N GLU A 80 9.67 3.09 -4.94
CA GLU A 80 9.90 3.97 -3.79
C GLU A 80 10.11 5.41 -4.27
N PRO A 81 9.54 6.42 -3.60
CA PRO A 81 9.85 7.81 -3.88
C PRO A 81 11.35 8.05 -3.69
N ARG A 82 11.94 8.80 -4.62
CA ARG A 82 13.33 9.26 -4.53
C ARG A 82 13.42 10.55 -3.74
#